data_AF-A0A7V7DCT8-F1
#
_entry.id   AF-A0A7V7DCT8-F1
#
_cell.length_a   1.000
_cell.length_b   1.000
_cell.length_c   1.000
_cell.angle_alpha   90.00
_cell.angle_beta   90.00
_cell.angle_gamma   90.00
#
_symmetry.space_group_name_H-M   'P 1'
#
loop_
_entity.id
_entity.type
_entity.pdbx_description
1 polymer ?
#
loop_
_entity_poly.entity_id
_entity_poly.type
_entity_poly.pdbx_seq_one_letter_code
_entity_poly.pdbx_strand_id
1 'polypeptide(L)' 'MTPHVPITPAEIIEEGVRCEAAGASIFHIHARNPEDESPSTEFALFEEIHRGL' A
#
# COMPACT_ATOMS: atom_id res chain seq x y z
N MET A 1 12.65 3.79 11.44
CA MET A 1 12.08 2.60 10.79
C MET A 1 11.21 1.89 11.81
N THR A 2 9.98 1.54 11.45
CA THR A 2 9.03 0.79 12.28
C THR A 2 8.64 -0.48 11.51
N PRO A 3 8.45 -1.64 12.17
CA PRO A 3 8.08 -2.88 11.50
C PRO A 3 6.62 -2.89 11.00
N HIS A 4 5.88 -1.80 11.20
CA HIS A 4 4.46 -1.70 10.87
C HIS A 4 4.17 -0.90 9.59
N VAL A 5 5.20 -0.45 8.86
CA VAL A 5 4.97 0.21 7.57
C VAL A 5 4.60 -0.88 6.55
N PRO A 6 3.42 -0.85 5.91
CA PRO A 6 3.13 -1.76 4.80
C PRO A 6 4.03 -1.42 3.62
N ILE A 7 4.71 -2.42 3.07
CA ILE A 7 5.70 -2.26 1.99
C ILE A 7 5.17 -2.88 0.69
N THR A 8 4.73 -4.13 0.76
CA THR A 8 4.24 -4.87 -0.40
C THR A 8 2.84 -4.42 -0.81
N PRO A 9 2.45 -4.58 -2.09
CA PRO A 9 1.08 -4.33 -2.52
C PRO A 9 0.03 -5.04 -1.65
N ALA A 10 0.27 -6.31 -1.31
CA ALA A 10 -0.62 -7.11 -0.49
C ALA A 10 -0.84 -6.50 0.91
N GLU A 11 0.23 -6.07 1.58
CA GLU A 11 0.14 -5.41 2.89
C GLU A 11 -0.60 -4.08 2.80
N ILE A 12 -0.36 -3.30 1.74
CA ILE A 12 -1.03 -2.01 1.52
C ILE A 12 -2.53 -2.21 1.30
N ILE A 13 -2.92 -3.23 0.51
CA ILE A 13 -4.32 -3.59 0.27
C ILE A 13 -4.98 -4.01 1.58
N GLU A 14 -4.34 -4.90 2.34
CA GLU A 14 -4.87 -5.41 3.61
C GLU A 14 -5.07 -4.26 4.63
N GLU A 15 -4.12 -3.34 4.72
CA GLU A 15 -4.24 -2.16 5.58
C GLU A 15 -5.31 -1.19 5.08
N GLY A 16 -5.46 -1.03 3.77
CA GLY A 16 -6.53 -0.22 3.17
C GLY A 16 -7.92 -0.75 3.52
N VAL A 17 -8.15 -2.06 3.42
CA VAL A 17 -9.41 -2.71 3.84
C VAL A 17 -9.67 -2.49 5.34
N ARG A 18 -8.64 -2.60 6.20
CA ARG A 18 -8.77 -2.25 7.63
C ARG A 18 -9.14 -0.79 7.84
N CYS A 19 -8.52 0.12 7.10
CA CYS A 19 -8.80 1.56 7.19
C CYS A 19 -10.22 1.87 6.72
N GLU A 20 -10.69 1.25 5.64
CA GLU A 20 -12.08 1.36 5.16
C GLU A 20 -13.05 0.93 6.26
N ALA A 21 -12.84 -0.26 6.83
CA ALA A 21 -13.68 -0.80 7.90
C ALA A 21 -13.68 0.08 9.16
N ALA A 22 -12.60 0.82 9.40
CA ALA A 22 -12.49 1.82 10.46
C ALA A 22 -13.12 3.18 10.12
N GLY A 23 -13.60 3.37 8.89
CA GLY A 23 -14.34 4.56 8.45
C GLY A 23 -13.54 5.55 7.59
N ALA A 24 -12.36 5.18 7.09
CA ALA A 24 -11.61 6.03 6.18
C ALA A 24 -12.36 6.19 4.85
N SER A 25 -12.52 7.44 4.39
CA SER A 25 -13.25 7.75 3.15
C SER A 25 -12.35 7.96 1.92
N ILE A 26 -11.05 8.15 2.14
CA ILE A 26 -10.05 8.42 1.09
C ILE A 26 -8.74 7.74 1.47
N PHE A 27 -8.08 7.12 0.51
CA PHE A 27 -6.71 6.61 0.63
C PHE A 27 -5.75 7.46 -0.20
N HIS A 28 -4.64 7.88 0.43
CA HIS A 28 -3.49 8.45 -0.26
C HIS A 28 -2.36 7.43 -0.22
N ILE A 29 -1.93 6.95 -1.39
CA ILE A 29 -1.06 5.78 -1.52
C ILE A 29 0.32 6.17 -2.07
N HIS A 30 1.35 5.55 -1.51
CA HIS A 30 2.69 5.50 -2.07
C HIS A 30 3.10 4.03 -2.25
N ALA A 31 3.78 3.69 -3.35
CA ALA A 31 4.38 2.38 -3.55
C ALA A 31 5.84 2.35 -3.08
N ARG A 32 6.31 1.16 -2.70
CA ARG A 32 7.69 0.89 -2.32
C ARG A 32 8.22 -0.33 -3.07
N ASN A 33 9.53 -0.40 -3.26
CA ASN A 33 10.18 -1.61 -3.74
C ASN A 33 10.06 -2.70 -2.66
N PRO A 34 9.46 -3.87 -2.97
CA PRO A 34 9.35 -4.97 -2.01
C PRO A 34 10.69 -5.56 -1.54
N GLU A 35 11.78 -5.36 -2.30
CA GLU A 35 13.08 -5.94 -1.96
C GLU A 35 13.87 -5.10 -0.93
N ASP A 36 13.79 -3.78 -1.00
CA ASP A 36 14.62 -2.87 -0.21
C ASP A 36 13.86 -1.69 0.44
N GLU A 37 12.53 -1.70 0.35
CA GLU A 37 11.61 -0.70 0.90
C GLU A 37 11.74 0.73 0.33
N SER A 38 12.62 0.93 -0.66
CA SER A 38 12.85 2.24 -1.26
C SER A 38 11.57 2.78 -1.92
N PRO A 39 11.37 4.11 -1.99
CA PRO A 39 10.23 4.69 -2.70
C PRO A 39 10.25 4.25 -4.17
N SER A 40 9.11 3.79 -4.68
CA SER A 40 8.97 3.37 -6.07
C SER A 40 7.93 4.18 -6.81
N THR A 41 8.20 4.46 -8.09
CA THR A 41 7.26 5.06 -9.04
C THR A 41 6.82 4.07 -10.13
N GLU A 42 7.11 2.77 -9.95
CA GLU A 42 6.74 1.73 -10.92
C GLU A 42 5.23 1.60 -11.03
N PHE A 43 4.70 1.80 -12.24
CA PHE A 43 3.26 1.81 -12.49
C PHE A 43 2.58 0.49 -12.09
N ALA A 44 3.24 -0.65 -12.34
CA ALA A 44 2.69 -1.96 -12.03
C ALA A 44 2.35 -2.13 -10.53
N LEU A 45 3.16 -1.56 -9.64
CA LEU A 45 2.90 -1.61 -8.20
C LEU A 45 1.65 -0.80 -7.82
N PHE A 46 1.49 0.38 -8.42
CA PHE A 46 0.29 1.20 -8.21
C PHE A 46 -0.95 0.55 -8.83
N GLU A 47 -0.83 -0.05 -10.02
CA GLU A 47 -1.94 -0.76 -10.66
C GLU A 47 -2.41 -1.95 -9.79
N GLU A 48 -1.48 -2.73 -9.25
CA GLU A 48 -1.81 -3.85 -8.36
C GLU A 48 -2.53 -3.37 -7.10
N ILE A 49 -2.00 -2.35 -6.41
CA ILE A 49 -2.63 -1.77 -5.21
C ILE A 49 -4.03 -1.23 -5.55
N HIS A 50 -4.16 -0.46 -6.62
CA HIS A 50 -5.43 0.16 -7.00
C HIS A 50 -6.50 -0.87 -7.39
N ARG A 51 -6.12 -1.99 -8.01
CA ARG A 51 -7.07 -3.06 -8.37
C ARG A 51 -7.51 -3.90 -7.16
N GLY A 52 -6.72 -3.93 -6.10
CA GLY A 52 -7.00 -4.69 -4.88
C GLY A 52 -7.77 -3.92 -3.81
N LEU A 53 -7.68 -2.59 -3.81
CA LEU A 53 -8.47 -1.68 -2.97
C LEU A 53 -9.84 -1.39 -3.61
#